data_AF-A0A6J4S142-F1
#
_entry.id   AF-A0A6J4S142-F1
#
_cell.length_a   1.000
_cell.length_b   1.000
_cell.length_c   1.000
_cell.angle_alpha   90.00
_cell.angle_beta   90.00
_cell.angle_gamma   90.00
#
_symmetry.space_group_name_H-M   'P 1'
#
loop_
_entity.id
_entity.type
_entity.pdbx_description
1 polymer ?
#
loop_
_entity_poly.entity_id
_entity_poly.type
_entity_poly.pdbx_seq_one_letter_code
_entity_poly.pdbx_strand_id
1 'polypeptide(L)'
;MLSRDLDEVDGLGRPLSRRARHAQRSVEAYLQAGGRPRWMERVMEIDRRTAEERRSHAAAYRRLRDECGADEALLADSWVRRAHAFAFDDGLNQLIAEHNQWYPVERDLAMDIRTGDYVLINGRSYRRPHLDAAWLLEQFPPPVGIRRAGD
;
A
#
# COMPACT_ATOMS: atom_id res chain seq x y z
N MET A 1 -39.73 24.76 -53.07
CA MET A 1 -40.24 23.88 -52.00
C MET A 1 -39.05 23.05 -51.52
N LEU A 2 -38.48 23.49 -50.38
CA LEU A 2 -37.44 22.86 -49.54
C LEU A 2 -36.23 22.18 -50.20
N SER A 3 -35.19 22.99 -50.44
CA SER A 3 -33.81 22.60 -50.12
C SER A 3 -33.68 22.57 -48.59
N ARG A 4 -33.18 21.48 -48.01
CA ARG A 4 -32.90 21.39 -46.57
C ARG A 4 -31.40 21.31 -46.40
N ASP A 5 -30.82 22.46 -46.11
CA ASP A 5 -29.42 22.61 -45.72
C ASP A 5 -29.15 21.82 -44.44
N LEU A 6 -28.09 21.03 -44.49
CA LEU A 6 -27.44 20.38 -43.36
C LEU A 6 -26.41 21.38 -42.85
N ASP A 7 -26.70 22.09 -41.75
CA ASP A 7 -25.67 22.70 -40.90
C ASP A 7 -26.31 23.25 -39.62
N GLU A 8 -26.23 22.46 -38.53
CA GLU A 8 -26.01 22.97 -37.18
C GLU A 8 -25.74 21.77 -36.25
N VAL A 9 -24.46 21.41 -36.10
CA VAL A 9 -24.00 20.49 -35.06
C VAL A 9 -23.12 21.28 -34.10
N ASP A 10 -23.70 22.25 -33.39
CA ASP A 10 -23.04 22.89 -32.26
C ASP A 10 -23.26 22.03 -31.00
N GLY A 11 -22.38 21.06 -30.81
CA GLY A 11 -22.48 20.06 -29.75
C GLY A 11 -21.13 19.59 -29.20
N LEU A 12 -20.06 20.38 -29.38
CA LEU A 12 -18.75 20.05 -28.83
C LEU A 12 -18.59 20.69 -27.46
N GLY A 13 -18.78 19.87 -26.43
CA GLY A 13 -18.56 20.24 -25.03
C GLY A 13 -17.18 20.89 -24.82
N ARG A 14 -17.14 21.91 -23.95
CA ARG A 14 -15.93 22.63 -23.56
C ARG A 14 -14.79 21.65 -23.25
N PRO A 15 -13.57 21.86 -23.78
CA PRO A 15 -12.43 21.02 -23.42
C PRO A 15 -12.21 21.07 -21.91
N LEU A 16 -12.24 19.91 -21.24
CA LEU A 16 -11.93 19.81 -19.82
C LEU A 16 -10.56 20.44 -19.58
N SER A 17 -10.55 21.58 -18.88
CA SER A 17 -9.30 22.31 -18.62
C SER A 17 -8.32 21.42 -17.88
N ARG A 18 -7.03 21.58 -18.16
CA ARG A 18 -5.97 20.80 -17.50
C ARG A 18 -6.05 20.87 -15.96
N ARG A 19 -6.54 21.99 -15.40
CA ARG A 19 -6.77 22.15 -13.95
C ARG A 19 -7.93 21.30 -13.42
N ALA A 20 -9.01 21.16 -14.20
CA ALA A 20 -10.15 20.34 -13.81
C ALA A 20 -9.79 18.84 -13.72
N ARG A 21 -8.77 18.39 -14.48
CA ARG A 21 -8.24 17.01 -14.39
C ARG A 21 -7.33 16.77 -13.19
N HIS A 22 -6.91 17.83 -12.48
CA HIS A 22 -5.89 17.73 -11.42
C HIS A 22 -6.36 18.21 -10.05
N ALA A 23 -7.58 18.76 -9.94
CA ALA A 23 -8.11 19.16 -8.64
C ALA A 23 -8.67 17.93 -7.91
N GLN A 24 -7.79 17.13 -7.29
CA GLN A 24 -8.20 16.15 -6.28
C GLN A 24 -9.08 16.86 -5.25
N ARG A 25 -10.23 16.27 -4.91
CA ARG A 25 -11.07 16.79 -3.82
C ARG A 25 -10.24 16.83 -2.53
N SER A 26 -10.28 17.96 -1.82
CA SER A 26 -9.57 18.09 -0.55
C SER A 26 -10.15 17.15 0.50
N VAL A 27 -9.34 16.73 1.46
CA VAL A 27 -9.78 15.91 2.60
C VAL A 27 -10.93 16.58 3.36
N GLU A 28 -10.86 17.91 3.49
CA GLU A 28 -11.89 18.73 4.13
C GLU A 28 -13.25 18.61 3.42
N ALA A 29 -13.29 18.50 2.10
CA ALA A 29 -14.53 18.33 1.35
C ALA A 29 -15.27 17.03 1.69
N TYR A 30 -14.53 15.96 2.04
CA TYR A 30 -15.15 14.69 2.47
C TYR A 30 -15.67 14.76 3.90
N LEU A 31 -14.95 15.44 4.80
CA LEU A 31 -15.36 15.58 6.19
C LEU A 31 -16.63 16.43 6.33
N GLN A 32 -16.79 17.45 5.48
CA GLN A 32 -17.99 18.29 5.43
C GLN A 32 -19.23 17.54 4.89
N ALA A 33 -19.05 16.44 4.15
CA ALA A 33 -20.13 15.68 3.52
C ALA A 33 -20.71 14.54 4.39
N GLY A 34 -20.31 14.44 5.66
CA GLY A 34 -21.03 13.63 6.67
C GLY A 34 -20.53 12.19 6.87
N GLY A 35 -19.36 11.82 6.37
CA GLY A 35 -18.78 10.49 6.64
C GLY A 35 -17.36 10.36 6.14
N ARG A 36 -16.58 9.46 6.76
CA ARG A 36 -15.22 9.17 6.32
C ARG A 36 -15.29 8.31 5.05
N PRO A 37 -14.51 8.63 4.00
CA PRO A 37 -14.47 7.77 2.81
C PRO A 37 -13.98 6.36 3.14
N ARG A 38 -14.50 5.35 2.43
CA ARG A 38 -14.11 3.93 2.59
C ARG A 38 -12.60 3.71 2.52
N TRP A 39 -11.92 4.37 1.57
CA TRP A 39 -10.45 4.28 1.47
C TRP A 39 -9.76 4.73 2.77
N MET A 40 -10.30 5.73 3.47
CA MET A 40 -9.69 6.27 4.69
C MET A 40 -9.90 5.31 5.86
N GLU A 41 -11.10 4.73 5.98
CA GLU A 41 -11.38 3.66 6.94
C GLU A 41 -10.43 2.48 6.72
N ARG A 42 -10.29 2.05 5.46
CA ARG A 42 -9.42 0.94 5.06
C ARG A 42 -7.95 1.22 5.41
N VAL A 43 -7.44 2.41 5.09
CA VAL A 43 -6.06 2.81 5.41
C VAL A 43 -5.79 2.77 6.92
N MET A 44 -6.71 3.30 7.74
CA MET A 44 -6.54 3.26 9.19
C MET A 44 -6.51 1.84 9.73
N GLU A 45 -7.40 0.99 9.22
CA GLU A 45 -7.50 -0.39 9.66
C GLU A 45 -6.24 -1.18 9.28
N ILE A 46 -5.73 -0.98 8.05
CA ILE A 46 -4.44 -1.52 7.62
C ILE A 46 -3.32 -1.06 8.54
N ASP A 47 -3.23 0.24 8.82
CA ASP A 47 -2.16 0.81 9.65
C ASP A 47 -2.23 0.25 11.09
N ARG A 48 -3.43 0.14 11.66
CA ARG A 48 -3.66 -0.42 12.99
C ARG A 48 -3.22 -1.89 13.07
N ARG A 49 -3.70 -2.73 12.16
CA ARG A 49 -3.40 -4.17 12.13
C ARG A 49 -1.93 -4.44 11.78
N THR A 50 -1.34 -3.66 10.87
CA THR A 50 0.10 -3.73 10.59
C THR A 50 0.93 -3.40 11.83
N ALA A 51 0.51 -2.41 12.63
CA ALA A 51 1.18 -2.08 13.87
C ALA A 51 1.02 -3.19 14.93
N GLU A 52 -0.11 -3.89 14.97
CA GLU A 52 -0.33 -5.07 15.82
C GLU A 52 0.60 -6.21 15.43
N GLU A 53 0.67 -6.53 14.13
CA GLU A 53 1.61 -7.52 13.60
C GLU A 53 3.06 -7.18 13.97
N ARG A 54 3.46 -5.93 13.77
CA ARG A 54 4.80 -5.47 14.12
C ARG A 54 5.11 -5.64 15.61
N ARG A 55 4.14 -5.35 16.50
CA ARG A 55 4.32 -5.54 17.95
C ARG A 55 4.44 -7.02 18.32
N SER A 56 3.59 -7.87 17.75
CA SER A 56 3.62 -9.33 17.94
C SER A 56 4.98 -9.91 17.54
N HIS A 57 5.44 -9.58 16.34
CA HIS A 57 6.71 -10.03 15.81
C HIS A 57 7.92 -9.46 16.55
N ALA A 58 7.86 -8.20 17.01
CA ALA A 58 8.91 -7.63 17.86
C ALA A 58 9.07 -8.42 19.17
N ALA A 59 7.97 -8.89 19.77
CA ALA A 59 8.02 -9.74 20.95
C ALA A 59 8.62 -11.12 20.64
N ALA A 60 8.20 -11.74 19.53
CA ALA A 60 8.76 -13.01 19.07
C ALA A 60 10.26 -12.93 18.78
N TYR A 61 10.72 -11.86 18.11
CA TYR A 61 12.12 -11.64 17.80
C TYR A 61 12.97 -11.46 19.07
N ARG A 62 12.50 -10.65 20.04
CA ARG A 62 13.18 -10.49 21.33
C ARG A 62 13.31 -11.81 22.07
N ARG A 63 12.21 -12.58 22.14
CA ARG A 63 12.22 -13.89 22.78
C ARG A 63 13.22 -14.84 22.12
N LEU A 64 13.23 -14.91 20.79
CA LEU A 64 14.19 -15.76 20.06
C LEU A 64 15.64 -15.34 20.33
N ARG A 65 15.90 -14.03 20.38
CA ARG A 65 17.23 -13.51 20.72
C ARG A 65 17.64 -13.92 22.13
N ASP A 66 16.73 -13.85 23.11
CA ASP A 66 17.01 -14.27 24.49
C ASP A 66 17.26 -15.79 24.57
N GLU A 67 16.55 -16.60 23.76
CA GLU A 67 16.74 -18.05 23.65
C GLU A 67 18.08 -18.43 23.00
N CYS A 68 18.54 -17.68 21.99
CA CYS A 68 19.81 -17.93 21.30
C CYS A 68 21.03 -17.37 22.03
N GLY A 69 20.85 -16.38 22.92
CA GLY A 69 21.93 -15.74 23.65
C GLY A 69 22.94 -15.05 22.73
N ALA A 70 24.22 -15.41 22.87
CA ALA A 70 25.32 -14.81 22.10
C ALA A 70 25.55 -15.45 20.72
N ASP A 71 24.82 -16.51 20.36
CA ASP A 71 24.95 -17.16 19.06
C ASP A 71 24.13 -16.43 17.99
N GLU A 72 24.76 -15.43 17.37
CA GLU A 72 24.16 -14.64 16.30
C GLU A 72 23.85 -15.46 15.04
N ALA A 73 24.65 -16.49 14.76
CA ALA A 73 24.42 -17.35 13.60
C ALA A 73 23.16 -18.19 13.81
N LEU A 74 23.00 -18.80 14.99
CA LEU A 74 21.79 -19.53 15.36
C LEU A 74 20.55 -18.63 15.34
N LEU A 75 20.67 -17.39 15.84
CA LEU A 75 19.59 -16.40 15.80
C LEU A 75 19.20 -16.05 14.37
N ALA A 76 20.17 -15.74 13.51
CA ALA A 76 19.93 -15.39 12.11
C ALA A 76 19.20 -16.53 11.37
N ASP A 77 19.73 -17.75 11.48
CA ASP A 77 19.20 -18.93 10.81
C ASP A 77 17.79 -19.28 11.31
N SER A 78 17.59 -19.22 12.64
CA SER A 78 16.29 -19.51 13.26
C SER A 78 15.26 -18.44 12.93
N TRP A 79 15.66 -17.17 12.85
CA TRP A 79 14.73 -16.10 12.51
C TRP A 79 14.30 -16.16 11.06
N VAL A 80 15.22 -16.40 10.11
CA VAL A 80 14.87 -16.58 8.69
C VAL A 80 13.93 -17.76 8.49
N ARG A 81 14.21 -18.92 9.10
CA ARG A 81 13.30 -20.08 9.05
C ARG A 81 11.93 -19.72 9.60
N ARG A 82 11.88 -19.02 10.73
CA ARG A 82 10.61 -18.63 11.35
C ARG A 82 9.84 -17.63 10.48
N ALA A 83 10.52 -16.69 9.84
CA ALA A 83 9.91 -15.73 8.93
C ALA A 83 9.20 -16.42 7.76
N HIS A 84 9.81 -17.45 7.18
CA HIS A 84 9.20 -18.23 6.10
C HIS A 84 8.06 -19.16 6.57
N ALA A 85 8.04 -19.53 7.86
CA ALA A 85 7.00 -20.37 8.42
C ALA A 85 5.79 -19.59 8.96
N PHE A 86 5.88 -18.26 9.10
CA PHE A 86 4.76 -17.45 9.56
C PHE A 86 3.63 -17.43 8.52
N ALA A 87 2.45 -17.84 8.97
CA ALA A 87 1.22 -17.51 8.28
C ALA A 87 0.80 -16.10 8.72
N PHE A 88 0.89 -15.14 7.80
CA PHE A 88 0.38 -13.80 8.03
C PHE A 88 -1.14 -13.82 8.03
N ASP A 89 -1.76 -12.85 8.71
CA ASP A 89 -3.22 -12.72 8.74
C ASP A 89 -3.78 -12.50 7.32
N ASP A 90 -4.43 -13.53 6.77
CA ASP A 90 -5.05 -13.52 5.44
C ASP A 90 -6.03 -12.35 5.29
N GLY A 91 -6.74 -12.00 6.36
CA GLY A 91 -7.67 -10.87 6.36
C GLY A 91 -6.98 -9.52 6.25
N LEU A 92 -5.72 -9.39 6.65
CA LEU A 92 -4.95 -8.14 6.51
C LEU A 92 -4.43 -8.01 5.08
N ASN A 93 -3.86 -9.08 4.53
CA ASN A 93 -3.41 -9.08 3.14
C ASN A 93 -4.57 -8.91 2.16
N GLN A 94 -5.75 -9.48 2.46
CA GLN A 94 -6.96 -9.20 1.69
C GLN A 94 -7.36 -7.72 1.77
N LEU A 95 -7.35 -7.12 2.96
CA LEU A 95 -7.66 -5.70 3.13
C LEU A 95 -6.68 -4.79 2.37
N ILE A 96 -5.40 -5.15 2.35
CA ILE A 96 -4.36 -4.48 1.56
C ILE A 96 -4.64 -4.62 0.07
N ALA A 97 -5.00 -5.80 -0.41
CA ALA A 97 -5.35 -6.04 -1.80
C ALA A 97 -6.57 -5.20 -2.23
N GLU A 98 -7.61 -5.18 -1.41
CA GLU A 98 -8.81 -4.35 -1.63
C GLU A 98 -8.45 -2.86 -1.65
N HIS A 99 -7.58 -2.39 -0.76
CA HIS A 99 -7.07 -1.02 -0.80
C HIS A 99 -6.36 -0.75 -2.12
N ASN A 100 -5.41 -1.59 -2.50
CA ASN A 100 -4.62 -1.40 -3.72
C ASN A 100 -5.47 -1.39 -5.00
N GLN A 101 -6.57 -2.15 -4.99
CA GLN A 101 -7.54 -2.21 -6.09
C GLN A 101 -8.43 -0.97 -6.13
N TRP A 102 -9.05 -0.60 -5.00
CA TRP A 102 -10.14 0.39 -4.98
C TRP A 102 -9.67 1.81 -4.73
N TYR A 103 -8.55 2.00 -4.03
CA TYR A 103 -8.02 3.32 -3.70
C TYR A 103 -7.93 4.30 -4.88
N PRO A 104 -7.39 3.93 -6.05
CA PRO A 104 -7.25 4.88 -7.14
C PRO A 104 -8.62 5.34 -7.67
N VAL A 105 -9.63 4.45 -7.66
CA VAL A 105 -10.99 4.76 -8.08
C VAL A 105 -11.69 5.61 -7.01
N GLU A 106 -11.61 5.21 -5.74
CA GLU A 106 -12.23 5.90 -4.61
C GLU A 106 -11.65 7.32 -4.40
N ARG A 107 -10.40 7.55 -4.80
CA ARG A 107 -9.71 8.85 -4.74
C ARG A 107 -9.75 9.62 -6.07
N ASP A 108 -10.36 9.05 -7.12
CA ASP A 108 -10.41 9.64 -8.46
C ASP A 108 -9.00 10.03 -8.98
N LEU A 109 -8.06 9.09 -8.89
CA LEU A 109 -6.69 9.30 -9.34
C LEU A 109 -6.61 9.36 -10.86
N ALA A 110 -5.88 10.36 -11.34
CA ALA A 110 -5.53 10.43 -12.75
C ALA A 110 -4.68 9.21 -13.14
N MET A 111 -4.91 8.69 -14.34
CA MET A 111 -4.06 7.68 -14.96
C MET A 111 -3.00 8.35 -15.82
N ASP A 112 -1.73 7.91 -15.70
CA ASP A 112 -0.68 8.27 -16.63
C ASP A 112 -0.78 7.34 -17.86
N ILE A 113 -1.21 7.91 -18.98
CA ILE A 113 -1.41 7.17 -20.25
C ILE A 113 -0.12 6.54 -20.80
N ARG A 114 1.05 7.07 -20.44
CA ARG A 114 2.33 6.57 -20.92
C ARG A 114 2.75 5.30 -20.18
N THR A 115 2.42 5.22 -18.90
CA THR A 115 2.75 4.06 -18.05
C THR A 115 1.60 3.07 -17.93
N GLY A 116 0.37 3.50 -18.21
CA GLY A 116 -0.84 2.70 -17.99
C GLY A 116 -1.18 2.50 -16.52
N ASP A 117 -0.56 3.26 -15.60
CA ASP A 117 -0.79 3.17 -14.15
C ASP A 117 -1.31 4.50 -13.60
N TYR A 118 -1.85 4.48 -12.38
CA TYR A 118 -2.31 5.68 -11.70
C TYR A 118 -1.14 6.55 -11.23
N VAL A 119 -1.38 7.87 -11.18
CA VAL A 119 -0.37 8.84 -10.73
C VAL A 119 0.06 8.59 -9.28
N LEU A 120 1.33 8.89 -9.01
CA LEU A 120 1.90 8.82 -7.66
C LEU A 120 1.26 9.87 -6.74
N ILE A 121 1.15 9.52 -5.46
CA ILE A 121 0.74 10.45 -4.40
C ILE A 121 2.00 10.99 -3.74
N ASN A 122 2.23 12.31 -3.82
CA ASN A 122 3.41 12.96 -3.26
C ASN A 122 4.73 12.26 -3.67
N GLY A 123 4.81 11.84 -4.94
CA GLY A 123 5.98 11.15 -5.49
C GLY A 123 6.14 9.68 -5.04
N ARG A 124 5.14 9.09 -4.38
CA ARG A 124 5.17 7.69 -3.92
C ARG A 124 3.98 6.90 -4.44
N SER A 125 4.17 5.60 -4.59
CA SER A 125 3.06 4.69 -4.89
C SER A 125 2.05 4.72 -3.75
N TYR A 126 0.76 4.69 -4.09
CA TYR A 126 -0.31 4.54 -3.11
C TYR A 126 -0.48 3.09 -2.63
N ARG A 127 0.13 2.14 -3.37
CA ARG A 127 0.00 0.71 -3.09
C ARG A 127 0.74 0.38 -1.80
N ARG A 128 0.06 -0.36 -0.93
CA ARG A 128 0.62 -0.92 0.31
C ARG A 128 1.20 -2.30 -0.01
N PRO A 129 2.41 -2.65 0.47
CA PRO A 129 2.97 -3.98 0.27
C PRO A 129 2.15 -5.01 1.06
N HIS A 130 2.07 -6.23 0.55
CA HIS A 130 1.57 -7.36 1.33
C HIS A 130 2.57 -7.69 2.45
N LEU A 131 2.07 -8.23 3.55
CA LEU A 131 2.90 -8.74 4.62
C LEU A 131 3.28 -10.18 4.28
N ASP A 132 4.58 -10.41 4.13
CA ASP A 132 5.19 -11.70 3.87
C ASP A 132 6.52 -11.84 4.64
N ALA A 133 7.23 -12.94 4.41
CA ALA A 133 8.53 -13.18 5.04
C ALA A 133 9.54 -12.05 4.72
N ALA A 134 9.51 -11.50 3.51
CA ALA A 134 10.40 -10.42 3.12
C ALA A 134 10.09 -9.13 3.91
N TRP A 135 8.81 -8.77 4.04
CA TRP A 135 8.38 -7.67 4.90
C TRP A 135 8.88 -7.86 6.33
N LEU A 136 8.72 -9.07 6.89
CA LEU A 136 9.12 -9.34 8.27
C LEU A 136 10.64 -9.21 8.47
N LEU A 137 11.43 -9.74 7.54
CA LEU A 137 12.89 -9.66 7.55
C LEU A 137 13.39 -8.23 7.31
N GLU A 138 12.63 -7.40 6.60
CA GLU A 138 12.91 -5.96 6.51
C GLU A 138 12.64 -5.24 7.85
N GLN A 139 11.55 -5.59 8.54
CA GLN A 139 11.21 -4.98 9.84
C GLN A 139 12.17 -5.38 10.96
N PHE A 140 12.62 -6.63 10.95
CA PHE A 140 13.50 -7.22 11.95
C PHE A 140 14.62 -7.98 11.22
N PRO A 141 15.67 -7.28 10.78
CA PRO A 141 16.74 -7.93 10.04
C PRO A 141 17.48 -8.93 10.94
N PRO A 142 17.82 -10.12 10.43
CA PRO A 142 18.68 -11.05 11.14
C PRO A 142 20.04 -10.37 11.41
N PRO A 143 20.74 -10.73 12.51
CA PRO A 143 22.09 -10.24 12.74
C PRO A 143 22.97 -10.53 11.52
N VAL A 144 23.74 -9.54 11.10
CA VAL A 144 24.74 -9.73 10.05
C VAL A 144 25.92 -10.44 10.69
N GLY A 145 25.84 -11.76 10.74
CA GLY A 145 26.98 -12.57 11.14
C GLY A 145 28.11 -12.33 10.13
N ILE A 146 29.24 -11.77 10.58
CA ILE A 146 30.50 -11.99 9.88
C ILE A 146 30.70 -13.50 9.96
N ARG A 147 30.43 -14.22 8.85
CA ARG A 147 30.87 -15.61 8.72
C ARG A 147 32.36 -15.60 9.06
N ARG A 148 32.75 -16.18 10.19
CA ARG A 148 34.16 -16.46 10.42
C ARG A 148 34.56 -17.42 9.30
N ALA A 149 35.39 -16.92 8.40
CA ALA A 149 36.08 -17.78 7.46
C ALA A 149 36.93 -18.75 8.31
N GLY A 150 36.64 -20.04 8.20
CA GLY A 150 37.44 -21.09 8.82
C GLY A 150 36.63 -22.33 9.10
N ASP A 151 36.65 -23.27 8.15
CA ASP A 151 37.23 -24.60 8.38
C ASP A 151 38.08 -24.97 7.15
#